data_AF-A0A1Z8WQD7-F1
#
_entry.id   AF-A0A1Z8WQD7-F1
#
_cell.length_a   1.000
_cell.length_b   1.000
_cell.length_c   1.000
_cell.angle_alpha   90.00
_cell.angle_beta   90.00
_cell.angle_gamma   90.00
#
_symmetry.space_group_name_H-M   'P 1'
#
loop_
_entity.id
_entity.type
_entity.pdbx_description
1 polymer ?
#
loop_
_entity_poly.entity_id
_entity_poly.type
_entity_poly.pdbx_seq_one_letter_code
_entity_poly.pdbx_strand_id
1 'polypeptide(L)'
;KGLDPEYNFITFGLEKVSEIDEIISFISQKTNKGIKTIVFDIPNGYIDKFSRTISDTRKQFPNLGIIAGNVVTPEGVKILMDSGADGVKVGIGSGGVCDTTETTGIGYPQLSAVIECSEEVKKYNGFVVSDGGVKITGDISKAFAAGAGFVMLGSLLAAHKESMAPIIRKDNKNYRELYGMSSTKAMTKHYGEVADYRTSEGKSILVEDRGPVKNTVNEILGALRSTCTYINSKNIGEIYQNSSFIIL
;
A
#
# COMPACT_ATOMS: atom_id res chain seq x y z
N LYS A 1 -8.07 17.69 -14.43
CA LYS A 1 -7.27 18.60 -13.58
C LYS A 1 -7.10 17.92 -12.23
N GLY A 2 -5.88 17.56 -11.82
CA GLY A 2 -5.60 16.97 -10.50
C GLY A 2 -4.79 15.67 -10.51
N LEU A 3 -4.78 14.92 -11.62
CA LEU A 3 -3.87 13.78 -11.81
C LEU A 3 -2.59 14.30 -12.47
N ASP A 4 -1.51 14.28 -11.71
CA ASP A 4 -0.15 14.47 -12.24
C ASP A 4 0.56 13.12 -12.22
N PRO A 5 0.79 12.48 -13.38
CA PRO A 5 1.54 11.22 -13.49
C PRO A 5 2.92 11.20 -12.85
N GLU A 6 3.46 12.36 -12.49
CA GLU A 6 4.70 12.47 -11.71
C GLU A 6 4.53 12.05 -10.25
N TYR A 7 3.36 12.28 -9.66
CA TYR A 7 3.07 12.03 -8.24
C TYR A 7 1.97 10.99 -8.02
N ASN A 8 1.43 10.44 -9.10
CA ASN A 8 0.35 9.45 -9.06
C ASN A 8 0.79 8.20 -9.83
N PHE A 9 0.39 7.05 -9.32
CA PHE A 9 0.55 5.75 -9.99
C PHE A 9 -0.83 5.15 -10.26
N ILE A 10 -0.86 4.20 -11.19
CA ILE A 10 -2.06 3.42 -11.51
C ILE A 10 -1.93 2.06 -10.86
N THR A 11 -3.02 1.58 -10.27
CA THR A 11 -3.07 0.24 -9.71
C THR A 11 -3.75 -0.73 -10.66
N PHE A 12 -3.16 -1.90 -10.85
CA PHE A 12 -3.66 -3.02 -11.63
C PHE A 12 -3.74 -4.27 -10.74
N GLY A 13 -4.61 -5.22 -11.07
CA GLY A 13 -4.67 -6.55 -10.48
C GLY A 13 -4.06 -7.61 -11.40
N LEU A 14 -4.90 -8.18 -12.27
CA LEU A 14 -4.56 -9.32 -13.15
C LEU A 14 -4.94 -9.05 -14.62
N GLU A 15 -5.08 -7.78 -14.99
CA GLU A 15 -5.36 -7.32 -16.34
C GLU A 15 -4.30 -7.83 -17.32
N LYS A 16 -4.68 -7.96 -18.59
CA LYS A 16 -3.75 -8.33 -19.65
C LYS A 16 -2.83 -7.16 -19.97
N VAL A 17 -1.62 -7.44 -20.46
CA VAL A 17 -0.67 -6.41 -20.89
C VAL A 17 -1.28 -5.43 -21.91
N SER A 18 -2.15 -5.91 -22.81
CA SER A 18 -2.87 -5.04 -23.76
C SER A 18 -3.79 -4.03 -23.08
N GLU A 19 -4.51 -4.45 -22.04
CA GLU A 19 -5.41 -3.58 -21.27
C GLU A 19 -4.61 -2.55 -20.46
N ILE A 20 -3.47 -2.97 -19.91
CA ILE A 20 -2.52 -2.08 -19.22
C ILE A 20 -1.99 -1.01 -20.20
N ASP A 21 -1.58 -1.42 -21.40
CA ASP A 21 -1.08 -0.51 -22.44
C ASP A 21 -2.14 0.50 -22.88
N GLU A 22 -3.37 0.06 -23.10
CA GLU A 22 -4.50 0.94 -23.43
C GLU A 22 -4.72 2.02 -22.35
N ILE A 23 -4.69 1.65 -21.07
CA ILE A 23 -4.88 2.57 -19.94
C ILE A 23 -3.71 3.55 -19.82
N ILE A 24 -2.46 3.06 -19.89
CA ILE A 24 -1.27 3.91 -19.85
C ILE A 24 -1.32 4.91 -21.01
N SER A 25 -1.58 4.43 -22.21
CA SER A 25 -1.68 5.25 -23.42
C SER A 25 -2.78 6.31 -23.30
N PHE A 26 -3.96 5.93 -22.81
CA PHE A 26 -5.07 6.86 -22.58
C PHE A 26 -4.68 7.97 -21.61
N ILE A 27 -4.07 7.64 -20.47
CA ILE A 27 -3.68 8.65 -19.47
C ILE A 27 -2.57 9.55 -20.01
N SER A 28 -1.60 8.98 -20.73
CA SER A 28 -0.55 9.78 -21.36
C SER A 28 -1.09 10.75 -22.39
N GLN A 29 -2.06 10.34 -23.20
CA GLN A 29 -2.74 11.24 -24.15
C GLN A 29 -3.54 12.35 -23.44
N LYS A 30 -4.22 12.03 -22.33
CA LYS A 30 -5.04 13.02 -21.59
C LYS A 30 -4.20 14.01 -20.78
N THR A 31 -3.01 13.63 -20.37
CA THR A 31 -2.15 14.45 -19.49
C THR A 31 -0.93 15.04 -20.19
N ASN A 32 -0.61 14.59 -21.41
CA ASN A 32 0.64 14.86 -22.11
C ASN A 32 1.89 14.50 -21.27
N LYS A 33 1.78 13.51 -20.38
CA LYS A 33 2.85 13.03 -19.50
C LYS A 33 2.89 11.49 -19.49
N GLY A 34 4.09 10.92 -19.45
CA GLY A 34 4.28 9.47 -19.26
C GLY A 34 3.97 9.04 -17.84
N ILE A 35 3.44 7.84 -17.67
CA ILE A 35 3.36 7.18 -16.36
C ILE A 35 4.77 6.70 -15.97
N LYS A 36 5.23 7.05 -14.77
CA LYS A 36 6.56 6.62 -14.27
C LYS A 36 6.49 5.30 -13.48
N THR A 37 5.38 5.06 -12.80
CA THR A 37 5.23 3.90 -11.89
C THR A 37 3.81 3.35 -11.95
N ILE A 38 3.71 2.03 -11.91
CA ILE A 38 2.47 1.28 -11.71
C ILE A 38 2.58 0.40 -10.48
N VAL A 39 1.43 0.05 -9.91
CA VAL A 39 1.33 -0.84 -8.75
C VAL A 39 0.46 -2.02 -9.15
N PHE A 40 0.99 -3.23 -9.03
CA PHE A 40 0.21 -4.45 -9.06
C PHE A 40 -0.24 -4.79 -7.64
N ASP A 41 -1.54 -4.82 -7.40
CA ASP A 41 -2.14 -5.00 -6.09
C ASP A 41 -3.23 -6.07 -6.12
N ILE A 42 -2.92 -7.23 -5.56
CA ILE A 42 -3.88 -8.30 -5.33
C ILE A 42 -3.74 -8.84 -3.90
N PRO A 43 -4.80 -9.45 -3.34
CA PRO A 43 -4.76 -10.01 -1.99
C PRO A 43 -3.69 -11.11 -1.80
N ASN A 44 -3.43 -11.90 -2.84
CA ASN A 44 -2.48 -13.02 -2.80
C ASN A 44 -1.45 -12.90 -3.93
N GLY A 45 -0.32 -12.26 -3.65
CA GLY A 45 0.79 -12.10 -4.59
C GLY A 45 1.59 -13.37 -4.88
N TYR A 46 1.26 -14.51 -4.26
CA TYR A 46 1.98 -15.78 -4.43
C TYR A 46 1.48 -16.60 -5.63
N ILE A 47 0.42 -16.19 -6.31
CA ILE A 47 -0.16 -16.99 -7.41
C ILE A 47 0.68 -16.86 -8.70
N ASP A 48 0.91 -17.97 -9.39
CA ASP A 48 1.69 -18.02 -10.65
C ASP A 48 1.19 -17.05 -11.73
N LYS A 49 -0.13 -16.83 -11.78
CA LYS A 49 -0.71 -15.92 -12.77
C LYS A 49 -0.19 -14.50 -12.56
N PHE A 50 0.02 -14.09 -11.30
CA PHE A 50 0.44 -12.74 -10.96
C PHE A 50 1.89 -12.47 -11.36
N SER A 51 2.81 -13.39 -11.03
CA SER A 51 4.21 -13.32 -11.46
C SER A 51 4.34 -13.30 -12.98
N ARG A 52 3.54 -14.09 -13.71
CA ARG A 52 3.48 -14.05 -15.18
C ARG A 52 3.02 -12.69 -15.70
N THR A 53 1.94 -12.13 -15.15
CA THR A 53 1.47 -10.78 -15.54
C THR A 53 2.58 -9.74 -15.36
N ILE A 54 3.27 -9.74 -14.21
CA ILE A 54 4.38 -8.81 -13.95
C ILE A 54 5.51 -9.00 -14.96
N SER A 55 5.90 -10.25 -15.25
CA SER A 55 6.95 -10.58 -16.22
C SER A 55 6.61 -10.09 -17.63
N ASP A 56 5.37 -10.32 -18.08
CA ASP A 56 4.94 -9.89 -19.41
C ASP A 56 4.83 -8.36 -19.49
N THR A 57 4.38 -7.70 -18.43
CA THR A 57 4.38 -6.22 -18.34
C THR A 57 5.80 -5.66 -18.35
N ARG A 58 6.76 -6.24 -17.60
CA ARG A 58 8.17 -5.80 -17.63
C ARG A 58 8.79 -5.95 -19.02
N LYS A 59 8.48 -7.02 -19.76
CA LYS A 59 8.97 -7.20 -21.15
C LYS A 59 8.45 -6.10 -22.07
N GLN A 60 7.17 -5.73 -21.94
CA GLN A 60 6.56 -4.68 -22.76
C GLN A 60 7.03 -3.27 -22.35
N PHE A 61 7.26 -3.04 -21.06
CA PHE A 61 7.61 -1.74 -20.50
C PHE A 61 8.92 -1.81 -19.68
N PRO A 62 10.10 -1.92 -20.32
CA PRO A 62 11.37 -2.15 -19.61
C PRO A 62 11.76 -1.06 -18.61
N ASN A 63 11.34 0.18 -18.83
CA ASN A 63 11.72 1.35 -18.02
C ASN A 63 10.63 1.81 -17.05
N LEU A 64 9.47 1.14 -17.01
CA LEU A 64 8.38 1.51 -16.12
C LEU A 64 8.71 1.03 -14.70
N GLY A 65 8.52 1.88 -13.69
CA GLY A 65 8.62 1.45 -12.30
C GLY A 65 7.48 0.50 -11.95
N ILE A 66 7.77 -0.68 -11.42
CA ILE A 66 6.78 -1.69 -11.06
C ILE A 66 6.89 -1.99 -9.57
N ILE A 67 5.83 -1.67 -8.82
CA ILE A 67 5.65 -2.15 -7.45
C ILE A 67 4.63 -3.29 -7.48
N ALA A 68 4.86 -4.40 -6.80
CA ALA A 68 3.94 -5.54 -6.82
C ALA A 68 3.68 -6.12 -5.43
N GLY A 69 2.45 -6.57 -5.16
CA GLY A 69 2.11 -7.29 -3.94
C GLY A 69 0.64 -7.73 -3.89
N ASN A 70 0.17 -8.30 -2.78
CA ASN A 70 0.88 -8.37 -1.50
C ASN A 70 1.49 -9.75 -1.19
N VAL A 71 2.65 -9.72 -0.53
CA VAL A 71 3.34 -10.88 0.05
C VAL A 71 3.75 -10.56 1.48
N VAL A 72 4.17 -11.57 2.25
CA VAL A 72 4.59 -11.42 3.66
C VAL A 72 5.83 -12.22 4.02
N THR A 73 6.49 -12.86 3.04
CA THR A 73 7.66 -13.72 3.27
C THR A 73 8.78 -13.44 2.26
N PRO A 74 10.04 -13.78 2.58
CA PRO A 74 11.18 -13.69 1.66
C PRO A 74 10.93 -14.42 0.32
N GLU A 75 10.29 -15.59 0.33
CA GLU A 75 10.01 -16.33 -0.90
C GLU A 75 9.06 -15.55 -1.82
N GLY A 76 8.06 -14.88 -1.26
CA GLY A 76 7.16 -14.01 -2.01
C GLY A 76 7.89 -12.82 -2.62
N VAL A 77 8.81 -12.19 -1.86
CA VAL A 77 9.67 -11.13 -2.37
C VAL A 77 10.49 -11.62 -3.55
N LYS A 78 11.15 -12.77 -3.40
CA LYS A 78 11.94 -13.39 -4.46
C LYS A 78 11.12 -13.64 -5.72
N ILE A 79 9.92 -14.22 -5.61
CA ILE A 79 9.02 -14.47 -6.75
C ILE A 79 8.74 -13.17 -7.51
N LEU A 80 8.40 -12.09 -6.80
CA LEU A 80 8.03 -10.82 -7.44
C LEU A 80 9.22 -10.07 -8.03
N MET A 81 10.37 -10.06 -7.34
CA MET A 81 11.60 -9.47 -7.85
C MET A 81 12.12 -10.21 -9.08
N ASP A 82 12.15 -11.55 -9.06
CA ASP A 82 12.53 -12.38 -10.22
C ASP A 82 11.57 -12.17 -11.42
N SER A 83 10.32 -11.80 -11.15
CA SER A 83 9.32 -11.49 -12.19
C SER A 83 9.53 -10.10 -12.81
N GLY A 84 10.36 -9.24 -12.22
CA GLY A 84 10.69 -7.92 -12.75
C GLY A 84 10.05 -6.74 -11.99
N ALA A 85 9.59 -6.94 -10.75
CA ALA A 85 9.24 -5.82 -9.87
C ALA A 85 10.49 -5.06 -9.39
N ASP A 86 10.36 -3.75 -9.18
CA ASP A 86 11.37 -2.88 -8.57
C ASP A 86 11.16 -2.71 -7.07
N GLY A 87 9.91 -2.87 -6.62
CA GLY A 87 9.54 -2.83 -5.21
C GLY A 87 8.43 -3.81 -4.87
N VAL A 88 8.40 -4.27 -3.62
CA VAL A 88 7.45 -5.27 -3.15
C VAL A 88 6.55 -4.68 -2.06
N LYS A 89 5.23 -4.77 -2.25
CA LYS A 89 4.24 -4.39 -1.26
C LYS A 89 4.04 -5.53 -0.26
N VAL A 90 4.35 -5.26 1.01
CA VAL A 90 4.39 -6.25 2.08
C VAL A 90 3.28 -6.01 3.08
N GLY A 91 2.42 -7.02 3.25
CA GLY A 91 1.36 -7.02 4.26
C GLY A 91 0.12 -7.80 3.84
N ILE A 92 -0.26 -8.80 4.63
CA ILE A 92 -1.50 -9.56 4.49
C ILE A 92 -2.14 -9.66 5.86
N GLY A 93 -3.42 -9.25 5.96
CA GLY A 93 -4.20 -9.35 7.19
C GLY A 93 -3.91 -8.28 8.26
N SER A 94 -3.09 -7.27 7.97
CA SER A 94 -2.70 -6.22 8.94
C SER A 94 -3.48 -4.89 8.78
N GLY A 95 -4.30 -4.75 7.74
CA GLY A 95 -5.03 -3.51 7.44
C GLY A 95 -6.10 -3.16 8.49
N GLY A 96 -6.28 -1.88 8.80
CA GLY A 96 -7.21 -1.43 9.86
C GLY A 96 -8.70 -1.69 9.61
N VAL A 97 -9.09 -2.06 8.38
CA VAL A 97 -10.45 -2.47 7.99
C VAL A 97 -10.42 -3.81 7.24
N CYS A 98 -9.38 -4.60 7.44
CA CYS A 98 -9.15 -5.90 6.83
C CYS A 98 -9.50 -7.00 7.83
N ASP A 99 -10.33 -7.94 7.39
CA ASP A 99 -10.76 -9.10 8.16
C ASP A 99 -10.13 -10.40 7.65
N THR A 100 -9.17 -10.35 6.72
CA THR A 100 -8.56 -11.56 6.13
C THR A 100 -8.07 -12.54 7.18
N THR A 101 -7.38 -12.06 8.23
CA THR A 101 -6.90 -12.93 9.32
C THR A 101 -8.06 -13.55 10.11
N GLU A 102 -9.10 -12.77 10.41
CA GLU A 102 -10.28 -13.24 11.15
C GLU A 102 -11.08 -14.27 10.33
N THR A 103 -11.23 -14.03 9.02
CA THR A 103 -12.07 -14.83 8.12
C THR A 103 -11.35 -16.09 7.62
N THR A 104 -10.05 -16.00 7.33
CA THR A 104 -9.29 -17.07 6.63
C THR A 104 -8.21 -17.71 7.50
N GLY A 105 -7.82 -17.09 8.62
CA GLY A 105 -6.66 -17.48 9.42
C GLY A 105 -5.31 -17.12 8.79
N ILE A 106 -5.29 -16.57 7.57
CA ILE A 106 -4.06 -16.18 6.87
C ILE A 106 -3.67 -14.75 7.23
N GLY A 107 -2.44 -14.58 7.67
CA GLY A 107 -1.83 -13.30 7.96
C GLY A 107 -0.41 -13.47 8.49
N TYR A 108 0.33 -12.36 8.60
CA TYR A 108 1.66 -12.35 9.21
C TYR A 108 1.83 -11.07 10.04
N PRO A 109 2.45 -11.13 11.23
CA PRO A 109 2.75 -9.92 12.01
C PRO A 109 3.55 -8.91 11.18
N GLN A 110 2.98 -7.72 10.95
CA GLN A 110 3.49 -6.76 9.97
C GLN A 110 4.95 -6.38 10.19
N LEU A 111 5.36 -6.15 11.45
CA LEU A 111 6.75 -5.76 11.74
C LEU A 111 7.73 -6.88 11.35
N SER A 112 7.41 -8.13 11.69
CA SER A 112 8.22 -9.30 11.31
C SER A 112 8.25 -9.48 9.79
N ALA A 113 7.09 -9.38 9.12
CA ALA A 113 7.02 -9.47 7.66
C ALA A 113 7.92 -8.43 6.98
N VAL A 114 7.91 -7.18 7.46
CA VAL A 114 8.74 -6.11 6.90
C VAL A 114 10.22 -6.39 7.15
N ILE A 115 10.62 -6.78 8.36
CA ILE A 115 12.02 -7.12 8.67
C ILE A 115 12.51 -8.21 7.71
N GLU A 116 11.82 -9.34 7.65
CA GLU A 116 12.21 -10.50 6.84
C GLU A 116 12.23 -10.17 5.34
N CYS A 117 11.18 -9.53 4.82
CA CYS A 117 11.09 -9.16 3.41
C CYS A 117 12.13 -8.10 3.00
N SER A 118 12.47 -7.17 3.90
CA SER A 118 13.44 -6.11 3.61
C SER A 118 14.87 -6.65 3.47
N GLU A 119 15.23 -7.71 4.19
CA GLU A 119 16.52 -8.37 4.02
C GLU A 119 16.61 -9.08 2.67
N GLU A 120 15.52 -9.71 2.22
CA GLU A 120 15.49 -10.37 0.91
C GLU A 120 15.57 -9.36 -0.25
N VAL A 121 14.78 -8.28 -0.20
CA VAL A 121 14.67 -7.34 -1.33
C VAL A 121 15.99 -6.63 -1.63
N LYS A 122 16.86 -6.46 -0.63
CA LYS A 122 18.18 -5.82 -0.78
C LYS A 122 19.10 -6.58 -1.74
N LYS A 123 18.95 -7.91 -1.85
CA LYS A 123 19.72 -8.74 -2.79
C LYS A 123 19.46 -8.35 -4.25
N TYR A 124 18.35 -7.65 -4.50
CA TYR A 124 17.88 -7.23 -5.81
C TYR A 124 18.02 -5.73 -6.06
N ASN A 125 18.62 -4.97 -5.13
CA ASN A 125 18.61 -3.50 -5.14
C ASN A 125 17.18 -2.90 -5.21
N GLY A 126 16.18 -3.65 -4.74
CA GLY A 126 14.79 -3.18 -4.65
C GLY A 126 14.45 -2.62 -3.28
N PHE A 127 13.17 -2.33 -3.05
CA PHE A 127 12.67 -1.85 -1.77
C PHE A 127 11.34 -2.49 -1.39
N VAL A 128 11.06 -2.51 -0.08
CA VAL A 128 9.74 -2.91 0.45
C VAL A 128 8.87 -1.68 0.68
N VAL A 129 7.60 -1.80 0.34
CA VAL A 129 6.52 -0.91 0.79
C VAL A 129 5.78 -1.63 1.93
N SER A 130 5.90 -1.14 3.16
CA SER A 130 5.09 -1.66 4.27
C SER A 130 3.66 -1.18 4.11
N ASP A 131 2.73 -2.10 3.84
CA ASP A 131 1.33 -1.82 3.59
C ASP A 131 0.41 -2.44 4.64
N GLY A 132 -0.29 -1.58 5.38
CA GLY A 132 -1.18 -1.99 6.47
C GLY A 132 -0.51 -1.94 7.86
N GLY A 133 -1.32 -2.14 8.90
CA GLY A 133 -0.87 -2.23 10.29
C GLY A 133 -0.62 -0.90 11.02
N VAL A 134 -0.45 0.22 10.30
CA VAL A 134 -0.16 1.53 10.90
C VAL A 134 -1.38 2.10 11.61
N LYS A 135 -1.28 2.27 12.94
CA LYS A 135 -2.34 2.86 13.77
C LYS A 135 -1.97 4.25 14.28
N ILE A 136 -0.70 4.46 14.59
CA ILE A 136 -0.17 5.73 15.09
C ILE A 136 1.09 6.13 14.31
N THR A 137 1.49 7.40 14.41
CA THR A 137 2.66 7.94 13.71
C THR A 137 3.96 7.20 14.05
N GLY A 138 4.12 6.74 15.29
CA GLY A 138 5.28 5.94 15.71
C GLY A 138 5.40 4.60 14.98
N ASP A 139 4.31 4.01 14.48
CA ASP A 139 4.37 2.76 13.72
C ASP A 139 5.01 2.96 12.34
N ILE A 140 4.90 4.16 11.78
CA ILE A 140 5.58 4.54 10.53
C ILE A 140 7.10 4.53 10.76
N SER A 141 7.55 5.11 11.87
CA SER A 141 8.96 5.06 12.28
C SER A 141 9.46 3.64 12.47
N LYS A 142 8.64 2.76 13.08
CA LYS A 142 8.98 1.33 13.23
C LYS A 142 9.09 0.63 11.88
N ALA A 143 8.22 0.93 10.92
CA ALA A 143 8.30 0.35 9.58
C ALA A 143 9.61 0.75 8.86
N PHE A 144 10.03 2.01 8.96
CA PHE A 144 11.33 2.45 8.43
C PHE A 144 12.50 1.81 9.18
N ALA A 145 12.43 1.73 10.51
CA ALA A 145 13.42 1.03 11.33
C ALA A 145 13.52 -0.47 11.00
N ALA A 146 12.42 -1.08 10.56
CA ALA A 146 12.36 -2.46 10.09
C ALA A 146 12.88 -2.66 8.65
N GLY A 147 13.26 -1.59 7.94
CA GLY A 147 13.86 -1.67 6.60
C GLY A 147 12.91 -1.41 5.44
N ALA A 148 11.69 -0.91 5.69
CA ALA A 148 10.81 -0.46 4.62
C ALA A 148 11.41 0.78 3.92
N GLY A 149 11.37 0.80 2.58
CA GLY A 149 11.71 1.99 1.80
C GLY A 149 10.55 2.99 1.74
N PHE A 150 9.31 2.49 1.80
CA PHE A 150 8.10 3.31 1.84
C PHE A 150 7.07 2.69 2.78
N VAL A 151 6.11 3.50 3.24
CA VAL A 151 4.98 3.06 4.07
C VAL A 151 3.69 3.50 3.41
N MET A 152 2.80 2.54 3.11
CA MET A 152 1.49 2.81 2.53
C MET A 152 0.46 3.01 3.65
N LEU A 153 -0.32 4.09 3.56
CA LEU A 153 -1.26 4.52 4.59
C LEU A 153 -2.68 4.59 4.04
N GLY A 154 -3.58 3.78 4.62
CA GLY A 154 -5.02 3.87 4.37
C GLY A 154 -5.75 4.60 5.50
N SER A 155 -5.93 3.93 6.64
CA SER A 155 -6.72 4.40 7.78
C SER A 155 -6.28 5.76 8.35
N LEU A 156 -4.97 6.05 8.36
CA LEU A 156 -4.45 7.35 8.81
C LEU A 156 -4.83 8.49 7.86
N LEU A 157 -4.96 8.24 6.56
CA LEU A 157 -5.31 9.24 5.56
C LEU A 157 -6.80 9.28 5.23
N ALA A 158 -7.56 8.30 5.73
CA ALA A 158 -9.01 8.28 5.66
C ALA A 158 -9.66 9.45 6.42
N ALA A 159 -10.92 9.73 6.09
CA ALA A 159 -11.76 10.72 6.76
C ALA A 159 -11.27 12.18 6.74
N HIS A 160 -10.37 12.51 5.81
CA HIS A 160 -10.02 13.90 5.52
C HIS A 160 -10.91 14.50 4.44
N LYS A 161 -10.91 15.83 4.34
CA LYS A 161 -11.62 16.58 3.30
C LYS A 161 -11.29 16.08 1.89
N GLU A 162 -10.02 15.74 1.67
CA GLU A 162 -9.46 15.28 0.40
C GLU A 162 -9.81 13.83 0.06
N SER A 163 -10.31 13.04 1.02
CA SER A 163 -10.74 11.65 0.78
C SER A 163 -12.00 11.56 -0.10
N MET A 164 -12.66 12.69 -0.37
CA MET A 164 -13.91 12.80 -1.17
C MET A 164 -15.09 11.95 -0.67
N ALA A 165 -14.96 11.27 0.47
CA ALA A 165 -16.06 10.58 1.13
C ALA A 165 -17.10 11.62 1.61
N PRO A 166 -18.41 11.42 1.38
CA PRO A 166 -19.45 12.34 1.86
C PRO A 166 -19.39 12.53 3.38
N ILE A 167 -19.75 13.73 3.85
CA ILE A 167 -19.88 14.00 5.29
C ILE A 167 -21.23 13.44 5.76
N ILE A 168 -21.18 12.64 6.81
CA ILE A 168 -22.33 12.08 7.51
C ILE A 168 -22.43 12.75 8.86
N ARG A 169 -23.51 13.50 9.11
CA ARG A 169 -23.75 14.16 10.40
C ARG A 169 -24.48 13.20 11.34
N LYS A 170 -23.91 12.93 12.50
CA LYS A 170 -24.49 12.06 13.54
C LYS A 170 -24.08 12.58 14.92
N ASP A 171 -24.99 12.59 15.89
CA ASP A 171 -24.69 12.97 17.28
C ASP A 171 -23.93 14.31 17.42
N ASN A 172 -24.34 15.32 16.63
CA ASN A 172 -23.69 16.65 16.54
C ASN A 172 -22.23 16.65 16.08
N LYS A 173 -21.72 15.54 15.56
CA LYS A 173 -20.40 15.40 14.95
C LYS A 173 -20.49 15.11 13.46
N ASN A 174 -19.40 15.41 12.76
CA ASN A 174 -19.24 15.07 11.35
C ASN A 174 -18.38 13.81 11.24
N TYR A 175 -18.82 12.86 10.43
CA TYR A 175 -18.12 11.62 10.14
C TYR A 175 -17.92 11.49 8.64
N ARG A 176 -16.97 10.65 8.25
CA ARG A 176 -16.81 10.14 6.89
C ARG A 176 -16.70 8.62 6.95
N GLU A 177 -17.19 7.98 5.91
CA GLU A 177 -17.12 6.53 5.79
C GLU A 177 -15.74 6.08 5.30
N LEU A 178 -15.21 5.03 5.94
CA LEU A 178 -14.04 4.28 5.50
C LEU A 178 -14.46 2.82 5.28
N TYR A 179 -14.12 2.25 4.13
CA TYR A 179 -14.39 0.85 3.81
C TYR A 179 -13.16 0.17 3.19
N GLY A 180 -12.96 -1.11 3.49
CA GLY A 180 -11.91 -1.92 2.85
C GLY A 180 -12.27 -2.29 1.40
N MET A 181 -11.28 -2.43 0.52
CA MET A 181 -11.51 -2.78 -0.90
C MET A 181 -12.10 -4.19 -1.09
N SER A 182 -11.89 -5.09 -0.13
CA SER A 182 -12.53 -6.41 -0.08
C SER A 182 -13.85 -6.44 0.70
N SER A 183 -14.42 -5.27 1.05
CA SER A 183 -15.75 -5.19 1.67
C SER A 183 -16.85 -5.45 0.63
N THR A 184 -17.99 -5.99 1.05
CA THR A 184 -19.20 -6.10 0.20
C THR A 184 -19.50 -4.78 -0.52
N LYS A 185 -19.36 -3.64 0.18
CA LYS A 185 -19.64 -2.32 -0.40
C LYS A 185 -18.67 -1.94 -1.52
N ALA A 186 -17.37 -2.18 -1.33
CA ALA A 186 -16.38 -1.95 -2.38
C ALA A 186 -16.61 -2.88 -3.57
N MET A 187 -16.87 -4.17 -3.30
CA MET A 187 -17.12 -5.17 -4.34
C MET A 187 -18.35 -4.82 -5.19
N THR A 188 -19.49 -4.51 -4.56
CA THR A 188 -20.69 -4.07 -5.29
C THR A 188 -20.47 -2.77 -6.04
N LYS A 189 -19.75 -1.80 -5.47
CA LYS A 189 -19.52 -0.49 -6.10
C LYS A 189 -18.59 -0.55 -7.31
N HIS A 190 -17.55 -1.38 -7.26
CA HIS A 190 -16.50 -1.42 -8.27
C HIS A 190 -16.63 -2.59 -9.25
N TYR A 191 -17.26 -3.68 -8.83
CA TYR A 191 -17.39 -4.93 -9.61
C TYR A 191 -18.86 -5.37 -9.80
N GLY A 192 -19.84 -4.60 -9.32
CA GLY A 192 -21.27 -4.81 -9.57
C GLY A 192 -21.94 -5.86 -8.67
N GLU A 193 -21.23 -6.89 -8.25
CA GLU A 193 -21.75 -7.97 -7.39
C GLU A 193 -20.66 -8.55 -6.47
N VAL A 194 -21.09 -9.24 -5.42
CA VAL A 194 -20.23 -10.17 -4.69
C VAL A 194 -20.55 -11.55 -5.23
N ALA A 195 -19.58 -12.20 -5.90
CA ALA A 195 -19.79 -13.54 -6.41
C ALA A 195 -20.17 -14.51 -5.26
N ASP A 196 -21.13 -15.40 -5.48
CA ASP A 196 -21.71 -16.27 -4.42
C ASP A 196 -20.67 -17.10 -3.65
N TYR A 197 -19.51 -17.38 -4.26
CA TYR A 197 -18.43 -18.14 -3.65
C TYR A 197 -17.43 -17.27 -2.85
N ARG A 198 -17.60 -15.95 -2.80
CA ARG A 198 -16.71 -15.01 -2.10
C ARG A 198 -17.36 -14.49 -0.81
N THR A 199 -16.56 -14.45 0.25
CA THR A 199 -16.93 -13.79 1.51
C THR A 199 -16.25 -12.41 1.60
N SER A 200 -16.90 -11.44 2.25
CA SER A 200 -16.32 -10.13 2.50
C SER A 200 -15.13 -10.23 3.46
N GLU A 201 -13.98 -9.68 3.08
CA GLU A 201 -12.77 -9.60 3.92
C GLU A 201 -12.49 -8.15 4.37
N GLY A 202 -13.48 -7.26 4.28
CA GLY A 202 -13.36 -5.90 4.79
C GLY A 202 -14.63 -5.36 5.43
N LYS A 203 -14.44 -4.42 6.38
CA LYS A 203 -15.52 -3.73 7.10
C LYS A 203 -15.74 -2.31 6.54
N SER A 204 -16.92 -1.75 6.82
CA SER A 204 -17.23 -0.32 6.66
C SER A 204 -17.44 0.31 8.02
N ILE A 205 -16.73 1.41 8.31
CA ILE A 205 -16.81 2.13 9.58
C ILE A 205 -17.00 3.63 9.35
N LEU A 206 -17.58 4.32 10.35
CA LEU A 206 -17.62 5.78 10.39
C LEU A 206 -16.44 6.28 11.22
N VAL A 207 -15.66 7.18 10.63
CA VAL A 207 -14.52 7.83 11.28
C VAL A 207 -14.83 9.33 11.37
N GLU A 208 -14.59 9.93 12.53
CA GLU A 208 -14.81 11.37 12.74
C GLU A 208 -14.01 12.17 11.70
N ASP A 209 -14.63 13.21 11.13
CA ASP A 209 -14.01 14.07 10.11
C ASP A 209 -12.72 14.71 10.68
N ARG A 210 -11.60 14.47 10.00
CA ARG A 210 -10.27 14.93 10.43
C ARG A 210 -9.89 16.28 9.84
N GLY A 211 -10.77 16.91 9.07
CA GLY A 211 -10.47 18.15 8.35
C GLY A 211 -9.44 17.95 7.24
N PRO A 212 -8.57 18.95 6.96
CA PRO A 212 -7.57 18.87 5.88
C PRO A 212 -6.44 17.87 6.16
N VAL A 213 -6.10 17.04 5.16
CA VAL A 213 -5.03 16.03 5.24
C VAL A 213 -3.65 16.61 5.57
N LYS A 214 -3.42 17.88 5.22
CA LYS A 214 -2.17 18.61 5.52
C LYS A 214 -1.79 18.52 6.99
N ASN A 215 -2.76 18.54 7.91
CA ASN A 215 -2.49 18.50 9.34
C ASN A 215 -1.88 17.14 9.75
N THR A 216 -2.51 16.05 9.32
CA THR A 216 -2.03 14.69 9.54
C THR A 216 -0.68 14.44 8.89
N VAL A 217 -0.45 14.95 7.67
CA VAL A 217 0.86 14.86 7.00
C VAL A 217 1.94 15.59 7.80
N ASN A 218 1.66 16.80 8.30
CA ASN A 218 2.61 17.54 9.13
C ASN A 218 2.92 16.80 10.44
N GLU A 219 1.93 16.16 11.07
CA GLU A 219 2.12 15.35 12.27
C GLU A 219 3.01 14.14 12.01
N ILE A 220 2.75 13.39 10.93
CA ILE A 220 3.59 12.26 10.49
C ILE A 220 5.04 12.72 10.28
N LEU A 221 5.24 13.80 9.53
CA LEU A 221 6.57 14.33 9.26
C LEU A 221 7.25 14.85 10.53
N GLY A 222 6.49 15.43 11.47
CA GLY A 222 6.99 15.85 12.78
C GLY A 222 7.48 14.67 13.62
N ALA A 223 6.69 13.60 13.69
CA ALA A 223 7.03 12.37 14.40
C ALA A 223 8.27 11.69 13.82
N LEU A 224 8.40 11.63 12.50
CA LEU A 224 9.60 11.09 11.83
C LEU A 224 10.84 11.93 12.16
N ARG A 225 10.75 13.26 12.10
CA ARG A 225 11.87 14.13 12.50
C ARG A 225 12.25 13.92 13.96
N SER A 226 11.27 13.81 14.85
CA SER A 226 11.53 13.54 16.27
C SER A 226 12.19 12.16 16.46
N THR A 227 11.72 11.13 15.75
CA THR A 227 12.35 9.80 15.74
C THR A 227 13.82 9.91 15.36
N CYS A 228 14.14 10.60 14.25
CA CYS A 228 15.51 10.83 13.81
C CYS A 228 16.39 11.46 14.91
N THR A 229 15.85 12.41 15.69
CA THR A 229 16.61 12.99 16.82
C THR A 229 16.91 12.01 17.94
N TYR A 230 15.99 11.08 18.25
CA TYR A 230 16.19 10.08 19.31
C TYR A 230 17.23 9.01 18.95
N ILE A 231 17.37 8.70 17.66
CA ILE A 231 18.30 7.66 17.16
C ILE A 231 19.53 8.25 16.45
N ASN A 232 19.74 9.56 16.53
CA ASN A 232 20.85 10.26 15.87
C ASN A 232 20.92 10.06 14.34
N SER A 233 19.77 10.00 13.66
CA SER A 233 19.69 9.98 12.18
C SER A 233 19.55 11.39 11.63
N LYS A 234 20.24 11.71 10.54
CA LYS A 234 20.12 13.02 9.85
C LYS A 234 18.92 13.08 8.91
N ASN A 235 18.48 11.94 8.40
CA ASN A 235 17.36 11.82 7.47
C ASN A 235 16.69 10.45 7.60
N ILE A 236 15.57 10.27 6.90
CA ILE A 236 14.75 9.06 6.98
C ILE A 236 15.46 7.79 6.50
N GLY A 237 16.39 7.92 5.54
CA GLY A 237 17.15 6.80 4.98
C GLY A 237 18.16 6.21 5.97
N GLU A 238 18.54 6.96 7.00
CA GLU A 238 19.44 6.51 8.06
C GLU A 238 18.71 5.81 9.22
N ILE A 239 17.37 5.84 9.26
CA ILE A 239 16.59 5.27 10.38
C ILE A 239 16.87 3.78 10.55
N TYR A 240 16.85 3.02 9.45
CA TYR A 240 17.12 1.58 9.47
C TYR A 240 18.50 1.28 10.08
N GLN A 241 19.54 2.02 9.70
CA GLN A 241 20.92 1.76 10.13
C GLN A 241 21.20 2.19 11.57
N ASN A 242 20.50 3.22 12.06
CA ASN A 242 20.76 3.81 13.37
C ASN A 242 19.77 3.37 14.46
N SER A 243 18.84 2.45 14.14
CA SER A 243 17.84 1.99 15.09
C SER A 243 18.15 0.60 15.63
N SER A 244 17.63 0.31 16.81
CA SER A 244 17.65 -1.03 17.39
C SER A 244 16.34 -1.23 18.15
N PHE A 245 15.68 -2.35 17.90
CA PHE A 245 14.45 -2.69 18.60
C PHE A 245 14.77 -3.30 19.97
N ILE A 246 13.99 -2.91 20.97
CA ILE A 246 13.98 -3.53 22.29
C ILE A 246 12.62 -4.21 22.45
N ILE A 247 12.63 -5.52 22.67
CA ILE A 247 11.43 -6.27 23.04
C ILE A 247 11.27 -6.13 24.55
N LEU A 248 10.17 -5.52 24.97
CA LEU A 248 9.81 -5.30 26.37
C LEU A 248 8.94 -6.43 26.90
#